data_AF-A0A8C7Y441-F1
#
_entry.id   AF-A0A8C7Y441-F1
#
_cell.length_a   1.000
_cell.length_b   1.000
_cell.length_c   1.000
_cell.angle_alpha   90.00
_cell.angle_beta   90.00
_cell.angle_gamma   90.00
#
_symmetry.space_group_name_H-M   'P 1'
#
loop_
_entity.id
_entity.type
_entity.pdbx_description
1 polymer ?
#
loop_
_entity_poly.entity_id
_entity_poly.type
_entity_poly.pdbx_seq_one_letter_code
_entity_poly.pdbx_strand_id
1 'polypeptide(L)'
;MARLLINCWSCVWTNLCCFLQAGKILLFYKRKNGHILWRFLTWAVILGISAAILSKCSRDGGFIPVNKNLWSLSYVTCTGALSFLLLGGMYFLIDVRGWWGGQPFLYPGMNSILVYVGHSLLGFYFPFSWNMRFQDSHWEFLFQGVWGTSLWVLAAYLLYRKAFFLRI
;
A
#
# COMPACT_ATOMS: atom_id res chain seq x y z
N MET A 1 -27.53 9.45 8.48
CA MET A 1 -26.93 9.68 7.14
C MET A 1 -25.92 10.84 7.14
N ALA A 2 -26.25 12.04 7.63
CA ALA A 2 -25.33 13.20 7.64
C ALA A 2 -23.97 12.98 8.34
N ARG A 3 -23.93 12.31 9.50
CA ARG A 3 -22.66 12.01 10.21
C ARG A 3 -21.73 11.07 9.42
N LEU A 4 -22.29 10.12 8.65
CA LEU A 4 -21.50 9.22 7.82
C LEU A 4 -20.90 9.95 6.61
N LEU A 5 -21.66 10.86 5.99
CA LEU A 5 -21.18 11.67 4.86
C LEU A 5 -20.06 12.64 5.29
N ILE A 6 -20.22 13.29 6.45
CA ILE A 6 -19.17 14.17 7.00
C ILE A 6 -17.88 13.39 7.30
N ASN A 7 -17.99 12.22 7.95
CA ASN A 7 -16.81 11.38 8.21
C ASN A 7 -16.15 10.91 6.91
N CYS A 8 -16.94 10.56 5.90
CA CYS A 8 -16.46 10.15 4.58
C CYS A 8 -15.65 11.28 3.91
N TRP A 9 -16.18 12.50 3.88
CA TRP A 9 -15.48 13.67 3.32
C TRP A 9 -14.19 14.01 4.09
N SER A 10 -14.21 13.97 5.42
CA SER A 10 -13.02 14.21 6.24
C SER A 10 -11.93 13.16 6.02
N CYS A 11 -12.31 11.89 5.82
CA CYS A 11 -11.39 10.80 5.51
C CYS A 11 -10.72 10.96 4.14
N VAL A 12 -11.49 11.35 3.12
CA VAL A 12 -10.96 11.61 1.77
C VAL A 12 -9.98 12.78 1.79
N TRP A 13 -10.36 13.87 2.45
CA TRP A 13 -9.50 15.04 2.59
C TRP A 13 -8.20 14.72 3.33
N THR A 14 -8.27 13.93 4.41
CA THR A 14 -7.08 13.57 5.19
C THR A 14 -6.11 12.70 4.38
N ASN A 15 -6.63 11.72 3.62
CA ASN A 15 -5.79 10.91 2.71
C ASN A 15 -5.14 11.76 1.63
N LEU A 16 -5.92 12.63 0.96
CA LEU A 16 -5.42 13.47 -0.11
C LEU A 16 -4.32 14.41 0.40
N CYS A 17 -4.55 15.07 1.54
CA CYS A 17 -3.55 15.94 2.14
C CYS A 17 -2.27 15.18 2.52
N CYS A 18 -2.38 14.01 3.14
CA CYS A 18 -1.20 13.19 3.49
C CYS A 18 -0.39 12.81 2.25
N PHE A 19 -1.07 12.40 1.17
CA PHE A 19 -0.41 12.02 -0.09
C PHE A 19 0.29 13.21 -0.76
N LEU A 20 -0.38 14.37 -0.84
CA LEU A 20 0.20 15.59 -1.40
C LEU A 20 1.40 16.08 -0.58
N GLN A 21 1.33 15.99 0.76
CA GLN A 21 2.46 16.34 1.64
C GLN A 21 3.65 15.40 1.41
N ALA A 22 3.43 14.10 1.34
CA ALA A 22 4.48 13.12 1.03
C ALA A 22 5.18 13.43 -0.30
N GLY A 23 4.40 13.71 -1.35
CA GLY A 23 4.92 14.07 -2.67
C GLY A 23 5.74 15.38 -2.66
N LYS A 24 5.26 16.42 -1.97
CA LYS A 24 6.01 17.68 -1.83
C LYS A 24 7.34 17.48 -1.11
N ILE A 25 7.38 16.66 -0.06
CA ILE A 25 8.61 16.37 0.69
C ILE A 25 9.65 15.67 -0.22
N LEU A 26 9.23 14.67 -1.01
CA LEU A 26 10.10 13.97 -1.94
C LEU A 26 10.67 14.89 -3.03
N LEU A 27 9.82 15.75 -3.62
CA LEU A 27 10.24 16.62 -4.72
C LEU A 27 11.15 17.78 -4.27
N PHE A 28 10.86 18.41 -3.13
CA PHE A 28 11.65 19.57 -2.66
C PHE A 28 13.01 19.19 -2.08
N TYR A 29 13.14 18.02 -1.46
CA TYR A 29 14.31 17.69 -0.64
C TYR A 29 15.24 16.63 -1.23
N LYS A 30 15.10 16.35 -2.54
CA LYS A 30 15.80 15.30 -3.31
C LYS A 30 17.31 15.12 -3.05
N ARG A 31 18.01 16.10 -2.49
CA ARG A 31 19.47 16.07 -2.26
C ARG A 31 19.91 15.79 -0.80
N LYS A 32 19.01 15.83 0.19
CA LYS A 32 19.38 15.66 1.62
C LYS A 32 18.65 14.47 2.25
N ASN A 33 19.30 13.30 2.21
CA ASN A 33 18.66 12.04 2.54
C ASN A 33 18.21 11.91 4.01
N GLY A 34 19.00 12.44 4.96
CA GLY A 34 18.64 12.34 6.40
C GLY A 34 17.42 13.17 6.81
N HIS A 35 17.23 14.36 6.22
CA HIS A 35 16.12 15.25 6.59
C HIS A 35 14.76 14.75 6.07
N ILE A 36 14.75 14.04 4.94
CA ILE A 36 13.54 13.43 4.38
C ILE A 36 13.02 12.35 5.34
N LEU A 37 13.91 11.44 5.76
CA LEU A 37 13.56 10.33 6.64
C LEU A 37 13.00 10.82 7.98
N TRP A 38 13.66 11.81 8.60
CA TRP A 38 13.20 12.35 9.88
C TRP A 38 11.81 12.95 9.78
N ARG A 39 11.49 13.64 8.68
CA ARG A 39 10.15 14.19 8.45
C ARG A 39 9.08 13.13 8.24
N PHE A 40 9.38 12.06 7.50
CA PHE A 40 8.43 10.94 7.38
C PHE A 40 8.16 10.28 8.72
N LEU A 41 9.18 10.11 9.56
CA LEU A 41 9.01 9.61 10.92
C LEU A 41 8.18 10.58 11.78
N THR A 42 8.42 11.89 11.70
CA THR A 42 7.60 12.88 12.42
C THR A 42 6.14 12.80 12.00
N TRP A 43 5.84 12.75 10.70
CA TRP A 43 4.47 12.61 10.20
C TRP A 43 3.82 11.29 10.60
N ALA A 44 4.57 10.19 10.53
CA ALA A 44 4.10 8.88 10.99
C ALA A 44 3.75 8.89 12.48
N VAL A 45 4.57 9.53 13.32
CA VAL A 45 4.33 9.64 14.77
C VAL A 45 3.11 10.53 15.05
N ILE A 46 2.97 11.68 14.38
CA ILE A 46 1.82 12.57 14.56
C ILE A 46 0.51 11.83 14.20
N LEU A 47 0.49 11.16 13.04
CA LEU A 47 -0.66 10.40 12.58
C LEU A 47 -0.93 9.19 13.50
N GLY A 48 0.12 8.50 13.94
CA GLY A 48 0.02 7.36 14.86
C GLY A 48 -0.54 7.75 16.23
N ILE A 49 -0.07 8.87 16.80
CA ILE A 49 -0.60 9.41 18.06
C ILE A 49 -2.07 9.81 17.90
N SER A 50 -2.42 10.49 16.79
CA SER A 50 -3.82 10.84 16.51
C SER A 50 -4.70 9.59 16.40
N ALA A 51 -4.21 8.54 15.73
CA ALA A 51 -4.92 7.27 15.63
C ALA A 51 -5.08 6.58 17.00
N ALA A 52 -4.04 6.59 17.84
CA ALA A 52 -4.07 6.02 19.18
C ALA A 52 -5.06 6.76 20.11
N ILE A 53 -5.11 8.09 20.05
CA ILE A 53 -6.07 8.91 20.81
C ILE A 53 -7.51 8.59 20.37
N LEU A 54 -7.76 8.53 19.05
CA LEU A 54 -9.11 8.26 18.52
C LEU A 54 -9.59 6.83 18.81
N SER A 55 -8.66 5.86 18.82
CA SER A 55 -8.97 4.45 19.06
C SER A 55 -8.90 4.03 20.53
N LYS A 56 -8.38 4.89 21.43
CA LYS A 56 -8.08 4.55 22.85
C LYS A 56 -7.28 3.25 23.00
N CYS A 57 -6.49 2.87 22.00
CA CYS A 57 -5.80 1.56 21.95
C CYS A 57 -6.71 0.35 22.20
N SER A 58 -8.02 0.44 21.91
CA SER A 58 -8.96 -0.66 22.07
C SER A 58 -9.69 -0.93 20.75
N ARG A 59 -9.78 -2.20 20.38
CA ARG A 59 -10.37 -2.65 19.11
C ARG A 59 -11.86 -2.30 19.00
N ASP A 60 -12.57 -2.33 20.14
CA ASP A 60 -14.04 -2.22 20.20
C ASP A 60 -14.55 -1.11 21.13
N GLY A 61 -13.71 -0.55 22.01
CA GLY A 61 -14.11 0.43 23.03
C GLY A 61 -13.74 1.90 22.77
N GLY A 62 -13.18 2.23 21.61
CA GLY A 62 -12.78 3.60 21.26
C GLY A 62 -13.96 4.53 20.93
N PHE A 63 -13.73 5.85 20.94
CA PHE A 63 -14.72 6.85 20.52
C PHE A 63 -15.24 6.60 19.08
N ILE A 64 -14.38 6.05 18.21
CA ILE A 64 -14.70 5.61 16.86
C ILE A 64 -14.06 4.22 16.65
N PRO A 65 -14.84 3.12 16.67
CA PRO A 65 -14.30 1.77 16.49
C PRO A 65 -13.68 1.61 15.10
N VAL A 66 -12.43 1.16 15.08
CA VAL A 66 -11.59 1.10 13.87
C VAL A 66 -12.16 0.15 12.81
N ASN A 67 -12.71 -1.00 13.24
CA ASN A 67 -13.01 -2.11 12.34
C ASN A 67 -14.50 -2.26 11.96
N LYS A 68 -15.36 -1.30 12.33
CA LYS A 68 -16.81 -1.35 11.98
C LYS A 68 -17.16 -0.59 10.71
N ASN A 69 -16.35 0.39 10.30
CA ASN A 69 -16.50 1.10 9.03
C ASN A 69 -15.11 1.31 8.42
N LEU A 70 -14.87 0.78 7.21
CA LEU A 70 -13.59 0.94 6.49
C LEU A 70 -13.24 2.40 6.18
N TRP A 71 -14.21 3.32 6.31
CA TRP A 71 -14.08 4.77 6.12
C TRP A 71 -14.16 5.55 7.44
N SER A 72 -13.65 4.98 8.52
CA SER A 72 -13.55 5.67 9.81
C SER A 72 -12.26 6.49 9.90
N LEU A 73 -12.34 7.64 10.57
CA LEU A 73 -11.19 8.56 10.71
C LEU A 73 -10.02 7.90 11.46
N SER A 74 -10.32 7.06 12.46
CA SER A 74 -9.31 6.30 13.22
C SER A 74 -8.62 5.24 12.37
N TYR A 75 -9.35 4.57 11.46
CA TYR A 75 -8.75 3.64 10.51
C TYR A 75 -7.83 4.37 9.53
N VAL A 76 -8.31 5.47 8.93
CA VAL A 76 -7.55 6.25 7.95
C VAL A 76 -6.25 6.82 8.52
N THR A 77 -6.27 7.39 9.73
CA THR A 77 -5.05 7.92 10.36
C THR A 77 -4.07 6.81 10.75
N CYS A 78 -4.57 5.64 11.16
CA CYS A 78 -3.74 4.47 11.43
C CYS A 78 -3.07 3.94 10.15
N THR A 79 -3.84 3.75 9.07
CA THR A 79 -3.30 3.33 7.78
C THR A 79 -2.36 4.35 7.17
N GLY A 80 -2.63 5.65 7.38
CA GLY A 80 -1.75 6.74 6.97
C GLY A 80 -0.42 6.74 7.72
N ALA A 81 -0.44 6.53 9.04
CA ALA A 81 0.79 6.38 9.82
C ALA A 81 1.65 5.21 9.33
N LEU A 82 1.02 4.05 9.10
CA LEU A 82 1.69 2.86 8.56
C LEU A 82 2.26 3.09 7.16
N SER A 83 1.55 3.81 6.29
CA SER A 83 2.05 4.10 4.94
C SER A 83 3.24 5.06 4.95
N PHE A 84 3.29 6.05 5.83
CA PHE A 84 4.49 6.90 6.02
C PHE A 84 5.68 6.12 6.58
N LEU A 85 5.45 5.18 7.51
CA LEU A 85 6.50 4.28 7.99
C LEU A 85 7.03 3.39 6.87
N LEU A 86 6.13 2.80 6.07
CA LEU A 86 6.49 1.96 4.94
C LEU A 86 7.28 2.76 3.89
N LEU A 87 6.80 3.95 3.53
CA LEU A 87 7.47 4.83 2.57
C LEU A 87 8.85 5.26 3.08
N GLY A 88 8.97 5.62 4.36
CA GLY A 88 10.25 5.94 5.00
C GLY A 88 11.21 4.75 5.05
N GLY A 89 10.69 3.54 5.30
CA GLY A 89 11.45 2.30 5.29
C GLY A 89 11.98 1.95 3.89
N MET A 90 11.14 2.05 2.87
CA MET A 90 11.56 1.83 1.48
C MET A 90 12.57 2.90 1.03
N TYR A 91 12.37 4.16 1.40
CA TYR A 91 13.32 5.24 1.15
C TYR A 91 14.68 4.94 1.80
N PHE A 92 14.70 4.49 3.05
CA PHE A 92 15.92 4.12 3.75
C PHE A 92 16.64 2.93 3.09
N LEU A 93 15.90 1.89 2.72
CA LEU A 93 16.47 0.69 2.08
C LEU A 93 17.06 0.98 0.70
N ILE A 94 16.38 1.79 -0.12
CA ILE A 94 16.75 2.09 -1.50
C ILE A 94 17.78 3.22 -1.55
N ASP A 95 17.48 4.39 -0.98
CA ASP A 95 18.28 5.61 -1.18
C ASP A 95 19.42 5.79 -0.15
N VAL A 96 19.26 5.29 1.08
CA VAL A 96 20.31 5.41 2.12
C VAL A 96 21.24 4.20 2.10
N ARG A 97 20.66 3.00 2.12
CA ARG A 97 21.44 1.76 2.21
C ARG A 97 21.90 1.24 0.85
N GLY A 98 21.23 1.62 -0.24
CA GLY A 98 21.57 1.19 -1.59
C GLY A 98 21.47 -0.33 -1.81
N TRP A 99 20.81 -1.05 -0.90
CA TRP A 99 20.78 -2.52 -0.90
C TRP A 99 19.92 -3.08 -2.02
N TRP A 100 18.97 -2.29 -2.51
CA TRP A 100 18.05 -2.72 -3.55
C TRP A 100 17.59 -1.55 -4.40
N GLY A 101 17.56 -1.72 -5.73
CA GLY A 101 17.06 -0.70 -6.66
C GLY A 101 15.53 -0.68 -6.86
N GLY A 102 14.75 -1.38 -6.01
CA GLY A 102 13.28 -1.43 -6.13
C GLY A 102 12.74 -2.21 -7.35
N GLN A 103 13.59 -3.02 -7.97
CA GLN A 103 13.34 -3.69 -9.26
C GLN A 103 12.03 -4.50 -9.38
N PRO A 104 11.59 -5.35 -8.42
CA PRO A 104 10.37 -6.14 -8.61
C PRO A 104 9.09 -5.29 -8.62
N PHE A 105 9.11 -4.07 -8.08
CA PHE A 105 7.96 -3.16 -8.11
C PHE A 105 7.93 -2.33 -9.40
N LEU A 106 9.10 -2.10 -10.02
CA LEU A 106 9.23 -1.33 -11.26
C LEU A 106 8.68 -2.11 -12.46
N TYR A 107 8.95 -3.42 -12.55
CA TYR A 107 8.54 -4.24 -13.71
C TYR A 107 7.02 -4.29 -13.93
N PRO A 108 6.18 -4.65 -12.93
CA PRO A 108 4.73 -4.60 -13.09
C PRO A 108 4.20 -3.16 -13.21
N GLY A 109 4.88 -2.18 -12.62
CA GLY A 109 4.50 -0.77 -12.73
C GLY A 109 4.61 -0.22 -14.16
N MET A 110 5.65 -0.59 -14.89
CA MET A 110 5.86 -0.17 -16.29
C MET A 110 4.87 -0.80 -17.27
N ASN A 111 4.27 -1.95 -16.92
CA ASN A 111 3.35 -2.72 -17.77
C ASN A 111 2.03 -3.02 -17.04
N SER A 112 1.52 -2.05 -16.29
CA SER A 112 0.37 -2.23 -15.38
C SER A 112 -0.91 -2.64 -16.11
N ILE A 113 -1.16 -2.08 -17.31
CA ILE A 113 -2.34 -2.44 -18.12
C ILE A 113 -2.30 -3.90 -18.58
N LEU A 114 -1.12 -4.37 -18.98
CA LEU A 114 -0.91 -5.75 -19.42
C LEU A 114 -1.12 -6.73 -18.29
N VAL A 115 -0.56 -6.44 -17.12
CA VAL A 115 -0.72 -7.26 -15.91
C VAL A 115 -2.19 -7.28 -15.49
N TYR A 116 -2.89 -6.14 -15.55
CA TYR A 116 -4.31 -6.06 -15.20
C TYR A 116 -5.21 -6.87 -16.14
N VAL A 117 -5.08 -6.67 -17.46
CA VAL A 117 -5.86 -7.39 -18.47
C VAL A 117 -5.51 -8.88 -18.43
N GLY A 118 -4.22 -9.19 -18.33
CA GLY A 118 -3.73 -10.56 -18.18
C GLY A 118 -4.32 -11.25 -16.95
N HIS A 119 -4.36 -10.58 -15.80
CA HIS A 119 -4.98 -11.11 -14.58
C HIS A 119 -6.49 -11.27 -14.75
N SER A 120 -7.16 -10.33 -15.43
CA SER A 120 -8.61 -10.41 -15.66
C SER A 120 -9.00 -11.59 -16.56
N LEU A 121 -8.14 -11.96 -17.52
CA LEU A 121 -8.38 -13.07 -18.44
C LEU A 121 -7.89 -14.42 -17.89
N LEU A 122 -6.73 -14.44 -17.24
CA LEU A 122 -6.02 -15.67 -16.83
C LEU A 122 -6.09 -15.95 -15.32
N GLY A 123 -6.61 -15.02 -14.52
CA GLY A 123 -6.60 -15.11 -13.06
C GLY A 123 -7.35 -16.30 -12.48
N PHE A 124 -8.35 -16.82 -13.21
CA PHE A 124 -9.11 -18.00 -12.81
C PHE A 124 -8.53 -19.32 -13.33
N TYR A 125 -7.53 -19.26 -14.20
CA TYR A 125 -6.92 -20.44 -14.81
C TYR A 125 -5.69 -20.91 -14.03
N PHE A 126 -5.44 -22.21 -14.04
CA PHE A 126 -4.17 -22.77 -13.60
C PHE A 126 -3.05 -22.19 -14.48
N PRO A 127 -1.95 -21.63 -13.95
CA PRO A 127 -1.35 -21.81 -12.62
C PRO A 127 -1.65 -20.71 -11.58
N PHE A 128 -2.53 -19.75 -11.85
CA PHE A 128 -2.79 -18.61 -10.97
C PHE A 128 -3.86 -18.89 -9.90
N SER A 129 -4.84 -19.72 -10.25
CA SER A 129 -5.87 -20.18 -9.32
C SER A 129 -6.11 -21.67 -9.50
N TRP A 130 -6.30 -22.36 -8.38
CA TRP A 130 -6.63 -23.78 -8.32
C TRP A 130 -7.81 -23.98 -7.37
N ASN A 131 -8.57 -25.05 -7.60
CA ASN A 131 -9.73 -25.37 -6.78
C ASN A 131 -9.26 -25.91 -5.43
N MET A 132 -9.47 -25.13 -4.36
CA MET A 132 -9.02 -25.45 -3.01
C MET A 132 -9.78 -26.64 -2.46
N ARG A 133 -9.04 -27.60 -1.89
CA ARG A 133 -9.65 -28.84 -1.38
C ARG A 133 -10.14 -28.69 0.07
N PHE A 134 -9.63 -27.71 0.81
CA PHE A 134 -10.02 -27.42 2.20
C PHE A 134 -10.29 -25.92 2.39
N GLN A 135 -11.58 -25.53 2.38
CA GLN A 135 -11.98 -24.12 2.52
C GLN A 135 -11.71 -23.51 3.90
N ASP A 136 -11.52 -24.34 4.94
CA ASP A 136 -11.34 -23.86 6.32
C ASP A 136 -9.90 -23.39 6.64
N SER A 137 -8.92 -23.80 5.83
CA SER A 137 -7.52 -23.47 6.06
C SER A 137 -7.14 -22.14 5.40
N HIS A 138 -7.00 -21.10 6.22
CA HIS A 138 -6.56 -19.75 5.80
C HIS A 138 -5.16 -19.76 5.13
N TRP A 139 -4.34 -20.76 5.44
CA TRP A 139 -3.01 -20.94 4.85
C TRP A 139 -3.06 -21.21 3.34
N GLU A 140 -4.08 -21.92 2.85
CA GLU A 140 -4.20 -22.25 1.43
C GLU A 140 -4.53 -21.00 0.61
N PHE A 141 -5.37 -20.11 1.14
CA PHE A 141 -5.62 -18.78 0.58
C PHE A 141 -4.37 -17.89 0.56
N LEU A 142 -3.61 -17.86 1.66
CA LEU A 142 -2.37 -17.09 1.73
C LEU A 142 -1.35 -17.60 0.71
N PHE A 143 -1.19 -18.92 0.63
CA PHE A 143 -0.24 -19.53 -0.30
C PHE A 143 -0.62 -19.26 -1.76
N GLN A 144 -1.89 -19.42 -2.12
CA GLN A 144 -2.36 -19.10 -3.46
C GLN A 144 -2.15 -17.62 -3.81
N GLY A 145 -2.41 -16.70 -2.87
CA GLY A 145 -2.18 -15.27 -3.09
C GLY A 145 -0.71 -14.93 -3.32
N VAL A 146 0.18 -15.48 -2.50
CA VAL A 146 1.65 -15.29 -2.64
C VAL A 146 2.15 -15.92 -3.93
N TRP A 147 1.66 -17.11 -4.28
CA TRP A 147 2.02 -17.80 -5.51
C TRP A 147 1.57 -17.03 -6.76
N GLY A 148 0.30 -16.65 -6.82
CA GLY A 148 -0.27 -15.91 -7.94
C GLY A 148 0.43 -14.56 -8.15
N THR A 149 0.69 -13.81 -7.07
CA THR A 149 1.44 -12.54 -7.16
C THR A 149 2.88 -12.74 -7.61
N SER A 150 3.57 -13.78 -7.13
CA SER A 150 4.93 -14.11 -7.57
C SER A 150 4.99 -14.45 -9.06
N LEU A 151 4.01 -15.21 -9.57
CA LEU A 151 3.90 -15.51 -10.99
C LEU A 151 3.67 -14.26 -11.83
N TRP A 152 2.83 -13.32 -11.36
CA TRP A 152 2.61 -12.05 -12.06
C TRP A 152 3.84 -11.17 -12.10
N VAL A 153 4.62 -11.11 -11.01
CA VAL A 153 5.91 -10.40 -10.99
C VAL A 153 6.90 -11.04 -11.96
N LEU A 154 6.94 -12.38 -12.03
CA LEU A 154 7.79 -13.10 -12.97
C LEU A 154 7.36 -12.87 -14.43
N ALA A 155 6.05 -12.90 -14.72
CA ALA A 155 5.52 -12.59 -16.04
C ALA A 155 5.87 -11.14 -16.46
N ALA A 156 5.71 -10.17 -15.55
CA ALA A 156 6.11 -8.79 -15.79
C ALA A 156 7.62 -8.65 -16.04
N TYR A 157 8.45 -9.42 -15.32
CA TYR A 157 9.90 -9.46 -15.55
C TYR A 157 10.25 -10.03 -16.94
N LEU A 158 9.58 -11.10 -17.38
CA LEU A 158 9.79 -11.67 -18.72
C LEU A 158 9.38 -10.68 -19.83
N LEU A 159 8.25 -9.99 -19.67
CA LEU A 159 7.80 -8.94 -20.58
C LEU A 159 8.80 -7.78 -20.64
N TYR A 160 9.32 -7.37 -19.48
CA TYR A 160 10.37 -6.34 -19.40
C TYR A 160 11.63 -6.76 -20.16
N ARG A 161 12.10 -8.01 -20.02
CA ARG A 161 13.24 -8.53 -20.81
C ARG A 161 13.00 -8.52 -22.31
N LYS A 162 11.75 -8.66 -22.76
CA LYS A 162 11.37 -8.64 -24.18
C LYS A 162 11.11 -7.21 -24.70
N ALA A 163 11.28 -6.18 -23.86
CA ALA A 163 11.07 -4.77 -24.19
C ALA A 163 9.69 -4.47 -24.82
N PHE A 164 8.67 -5.28 -24.51
CA PHE A 164 7.32 -5.07 -25.01
C PHE A 164 6.57 -4.16 -24.03
N PHE A 165 6.40 -2.90 -24.42
CA PHE A 165 5.68 -1.90 -23.64
C PHE A 165 4.39 -1.53 -24.36
N LEU A 166 3.26 -2.00 -23.81
CA LEU A 166 1.95 -1.58 -24.30
C LEU A 166 1.64 -0.19 -23.75
N ARG A 167 1.79 0.82 -24.61
CA ARG A 167 1.42 2.20 -24.34
C ARG A 167 0.13 2.49 -25.13
N ILE A 168 -0.97 2.73 -24.41
CA ILE A 168 -2.22 3.25 -24.98
C ILE A 168 -2.12 4.76 -25.15
#